data_AF-A0A6N6JTC7-F1
#
_entry.id   AF-A0A6N6JTC7-F1
#
_cell.length_a   1.000
_cell.length_b   1.000
_cell.length_c   1.000
_cell.angle_alpha   90.00
_cell.angle_beta   90.00
_cell.angle_gamma   90.00
#
_symmetry.space_group_name_H-M   'P 1'
#
loop_
_entity.id
_entity.type
_entity.pdbx_description
1 polymer ?
#
loop_
_entity_poly.entity_id
_entity_poly.type
_entity_poly.pdbx_seq_one_letter_code
_entity_poly.pdbx_strand_id
1 'polypeptide(L)'
;MVRPPIALRRWFVALLLIPLLAQTALRVSVMFDMPRHALAEVSFGVAAVMLGVVAAPGRLWRRLVTGAAVAAIGSAALYWPRESGLALAHLHNFIAVGIWLLFAVRAGGGFKAALASLFFLACCLAIMAGVLDGITASFAGWAAPVWGFEAEGWAMALAPGLPDAMALRVVQTYILAQAMHYTVWLRLMPQELHETAPPTTFVQDLKSLRSDFGVTGLLLIVVGVLAVPAYAFVDFSGAWPALSLENASMANWGYLTIVLFHGWLELAFLSYFAVSGARPAP
;
A
#
# COMPACT_ATOMS: atom_id res chain seq x y z
N MET A 1 -15.33 -3.70 -17.18
CA MET A 1 -16.04 -2.83 -16.23
C MET A 1 -15.95 -3.47 -14.85
N VAL A 2 -14.90 -3.13 -14.08
CA VAL A 2 -14.76 -3.57 -12.69
C VAL A 2 -15.78 -2.79 -11.87
N ARG A 3 -16.98 -3.33 -11.71
CA ARG A 3 -17.96 -2.74 -10.80
C ARG A 3 -17.50 -3.08 -9.39
N PRO A 4 -17.31 -2.10 -8.50
CA PRO A 4 -17.01 -2.40 -7.12
C PRO A 4 -18.11 -3.32 -6.56
N PRO A 5 -17.76 -4.24 -5.63
CA PRO A 5 -18.72 -5.16 -5.02
C PRO A 5 -19.87 -4.44 -4.29
N ILE A 6 -19.79 -3.12 -4.15
CA ILE A 6 -20.80 -2.24 -3.58
C ILE A 6 -20.88 -0.97 -4.41
N ALA A 7 -22.08 -0.42 -4.57
CA ALA A 7 -22.26 0.93 -5.12
C ALA A 7 -21.55 1.98 -4.24
N LEU A 8 -20.40 2.47 -4.70
CA LEU A 8 -19.70 3.57 -4.07
C LEU A 8 -20.45 4.88 -4.32
N ARG A 9 -20.64 5.66 -3.26
CA ARG A 9 -21.19 7.02 -3.39
C ARG A 9 -20.18 7.89 -4.12
N ARG A 10 -20.55 8.50 -5.26
CA ARG A 10 -19.64 9.35 -6.06
C ARG A 10 -19.01 10.48 -5.23
N TRP A 11 -19.78 11.10 -4.35
CA TRP A 11 -19.29 12.15 -3.47
C TRP A 11 -18.27 11.62 -2.44
N PHE A 12 -18.38 10.36 -2.00
CA PHE A 12 -17.40 9.76 -1.09
C PHE A 12 -16.03 9.67 -1.77
N VAL A 13 -16.00 9.14 -2.99
CA VAL A 13 -14.77 9.07 -3.79
C VAL A 13 -14.17 10.46 -3.99
N ALA A 14 -14.99 11.46 -4.32
CA ALA A 14 -14.53 12.83 -4.50
C ALA A 14 -13.97 13.45 -3.21
N LEU A 15 -14.68 13.30 -2.07
CA LEU A 15 -14.22 13.84 -0.78
C LEU A 15 -13.00 13.09 -0.23
N LEU A 16 -12.85 11.80 -0.54
CA LEU A 16 -11.71 11.00 -0.12
C LEU A 16 -10.40 11.49 -0.73
N LEU A 17 -10.44 12.07 -1.93
CA LEU A 17 -9.25 12.63 -2.57
C LEU A 17 -8.69 13.83 -1.81
N ILE A 18 -9.51 14.61 -1.09
CA ILE A 18 -9.06 15.82 -0.40
C ILE A 18 -7.99 15.52 0.66
N PRO A 19 -8.26 14.70 1.71
CA PRO A 19 -7.25 14.39 2.71
C PRO A 19 -6.06 13.63 2.12
N LEU A 20 -6.28 12.72 1.16
CA LEU A 20 -5.20 11.95 0.57
C LEU A 20 -4.27 12.82 -0.30
N LEU A 21 -4.80 13.77 -1.06
CA LEU A 21 -4.00 14.73 -1.82
C LEU A 21 -3.27 15.71 -0.89
N ALA A 22 -3.89 16.15 0.20
CA ALA A 22 -3.23 16.99 1.20
C ALA A 22 -2.05 16.26 1.86
N GLN A 23 -2.23 14.98 2.22
CA GLN A 23 -1.16 14.13 2.72
C GLN A 23 -0.04 13.96 1.69
N THR A 24 -0.36 13.66 0.43
CA THR A 24 0.64 13.55 -0.64
C THR A 24 1.38 14.87 -0.85
N ALA A 25 0.68 16.00 -0.80
CA ALA A 25 1.30 17.32 -0.94
C ALA A 25 2.30 17.60 0.18
N LEU A 26 1.99 17.26 1.44
CA LEU A 26 2.94 17.38 2.55
C LEU A 26 4.21 16.53 2.35
N ARG A 27 4.05 15.34 1.77
CA ARG A 27 5.19 14.46 1.50
C ARG A 27 6.03 14.92 0.32
N VAL A 28 5.37 15.38 -0.73
CA VAL A 28 6.04 15.99 -1.88
C VAL A 28 6.74 17.28 -1.45
N SER A 29 6.18 18.08 -0.53
CA SER A 29 6.86 19.29 -0.06
C SER A 29 8.17 19.02 0.66
N VAL A 30 8.31 17.87 1.34
CA VAL A 30 9.58 17.45 1.94
C VAL A 30 10.67 17.27 0.88
N MET A 31 10.32 16.86 -0.35
CA MET A 31 11.26 16.80 -1.48
C MET A 31 11.76 18.19 -1.92
N PHE A 32 11.09 19.26 -1.50
CA PHE A 32 11.45 20.65 -1.75
C PHE A 32 12.02 21.33 -0.51
N ASP A 33 12.65 20.56 0.39
CA ASP A 33 13.30 21.06 1.62
C ASP A 33 12.34 21.72 2.62
N MET A 34 11.04 21.40 2.54
CA MET A 34 10.08 21.83 3.56
C MET A 34 10.14 20.91 4.79
N PRO A 35 9.87 21.43 6.00
CA PRO A 35 9.84 20.62 7.21
C PRO A 35 8.83 19.47 7.13
N ARG A 36 9.21 18.32 7.69
CA ARG A 36 8.31 17.18 7.78
C ARG A 36 7.22 17.41 8.84
N HIS A 37 5.97 17.25 8.42
CA HIS A 37 4.80 17.40 9.29
C HIS A 37 4.10 16.05 9.53
N ALA A 38 4.78 15.11 10.19
CA ALA A 38 4.29 13.75 10.39
C ALA A 38 2.91 13.68 11.06
N LEU A 39 2.64 14.55 12.05
CA LEU A 39 1.33 14.64 12.69
C LEU A 39 0.23 15.05 11.70
N ALA A 40 0.51 16.03 10.83
CA ALA A 40 -0.45 16.50 9.84
C ALA A 40 -0.71 15.42 8.77
N GLU A 41 0.33 14.73 8.31
CA GLU A 41 0.20 13.58 7.40
C GLU A 41 -0.73 12.52 7.97
N VAL A 42 -0.48 12.08 9.21
CA VAL A 42 -1.30 11.07 9.89
C VAL A 42 -2.71 11.58 10.14
N SER A 43 -2.89 12.87 10.47
CA SER A 43 -4.21 13.47 10.66
C SER A 43 -5.05 13.41 9.40
N PHE A 44 -4.47 13.71 8.23
CA PHE A 44 -5.17 13.57 6.97
C PHE A 44 -5.48 12.10 6.64
N GLY A 45 -4.54 11.19 6.90
CA GLY A 45 -4.78 9.74 6.78
C GLY A 45 -5.97 9.26 7.63
N VAL A 46 -5.98 9.59 8.93
CA VAL A 46 -7.07 9.27 9.85
C VAL A 46 -8.39 9.90 9.40
N ALA A 47 -8.37 11.15 8.91
CA ALA A 47 -9.55 11.80 8.35
C ALA A 47 -10.12 11.06 7.14
N ALA A 48 -9.26 10.56 6.25
CA ALA A 48 -9.67 9.72 5.12
C ALA A 48 -10.35 8.42 5.60
N VAL A 49 -9.79 7.76 6.62
CA VAL A 49 -10.36 6.53 7.19
C VAL A 49 -11.71 6.79 7.88
N MET A 50 -11.83 7.88 8.64
CA MET A 50 -13.07 8.30 9.29
C MET A 50 -14.15 8.68 8.28
N LEU A 51 -13.78 9.31 7.16
CA LEU A 51 -14.72 9.58 6.07
C LEU A 51 -15.34 8.29 5.54
N GLY A 52 -14.57 7.19 5.44
CA GLY A 52 -15.10 5.87 5.10
C GLY A 52 -16.19 5.39 6.06
N VAL A 53 -15.99 5.56 7.37
CA VAL A 53 -16.98 5.21 8.42
C VAL A 53 -18.27 6.02 8.30
N VAL A 54 -18.15 7.34 8.07
CA VAL A 54 -19.29 8.27 7.99
C VAL A 54 -20.06 8.09 6.69
N ALA A 55 -19.35 7.94 5.57
CA ALA A 55 -19.94 7.86 4.25
C ALA A 55 -20.58 6.51 3.93
N ALA A 56 -20.17 5.45 4.62
CA ALA A 56 -20.71 4.12 4.41
C ALA A 56 -22.21 4.04 4.77
N PRO A 57 -23.06 3.52 3.86
CA PRO A 57 -24.39 3.07 4.24
C PRO A 57 -24.24 1.93 5.25
N GLY A 58 -25.14 1.76 6.22
CA GLY A 58 -24.99 0.65 7.17
C GLY A 58 -25.76 0.83 8.47
N ARG A 59 -25.71 -0.20 9.32
CA ARG A 59 -26.36 -0.18 10.63
C ARG A 59 -25.56 0.70 11.60
N LEU A 60 -26.27 1.45 12.46
CA LEU A 60 -25.65 2.35 13.44
C LEU A 60 -24.60 1.63 14.31
N TRP A 61 -24.89 0.42 14.81
CA TRP A 61 -23.94 -0.30 15.65
C TRP A 61 -22.62 -0.63 14.93
N ARG A 62 -22.65 -0.96 13.63
CA ARG A 62 -21.41 -1.22 12.85
C ARG A 62 -20.60 0.06 12.70
N ARG A 63 -21.28 1.19 12.51
CA ARG A 63 -20.65 2.51 12.49
C ARG A 63 -20.04 2.87 13.83
N LEU A 64 -20.71 2.59 14.94
CA LEU A 64 -20.19 2.83 16.29
C LEU A 64 -18.97 1.94 16.59
N VAL A 65 -19.04 0.64 16.30
CA VAL A 65 -17.93 -0.29 16.53
C VAL A 65 -16.74 0.06 15.63
N THR A 66 -16.96 0.25 14.33
CA THR A 66 -15.89 0.60 13.39
C THR A 66 -15.32 1.98 13.71
N GLY A 67 -16.19 2.95 14.01
CA GLY A 67 -15.78 4.31 14.39
C GLY A 67 -14.99 4.34 15.69
N ALA A 68 -15.38 3.56 16.70
CA ALA A 68 -14.62 3.42 17.94
C ALA A 68 -13.25 2.78 17.70
N ALA A 69 -13.18 1.74 16.87
CA ALA A 69 -11.91 1.12 16.50
C ALA A 69 -10.99 2.09 15.72
N VAL A 70 -11.52 2.81 14.73
CA VAL A 70 -10.77 3.83 13.97
C VAL A 70 -10.36 4.98 14.87
N ALA A 71 -11.20 5.42 15.81
CA ALA A 71 -10.84 6.47 16.76
C ALA A 71 -9.72 6.00 17.69
N ALA A 72 -9.80 4.79 18.26
CA ALA A 72 -8.77 4.25 19.14
C ALA A 72 -7.41 4.10 18.41
N ILE A 73 -7.42 3.47 17.22
CA ILE A 73 -6.20 3.28 16.41
C ILE A 73 -5.70 4.64 15.91
N GLY A 74 -6.59 5.52 15.46
CA GLY A 74 -6.25 6.86 14.98
C GLY A 74 -5.65 7.73 16.08
N SER A 75 -6.17 7.68 17.31
CA SER A 75 -5.59 8.37 18.47
C SER A 75 -4.20 7.85 18.79
N ALA A 76 -3.99 6.54 18.78
CA ALA A 76 -2.65 5.97 18.92
C ALA A 76 -1.72 6.44 17.78
N ALA A 77 -2.24 6.50 16.54
CA ALA A 77 -1.48 6.93 15.38
C ALA A 77 -1.05 8.41 15.46
N LEU A 78 -1.93 9.27 15.98
CA LEU A 78 -1.62 10.67 16.20
C LEU A 78 -0.61 10.88 17.33
N TYR A 79 -0.59 9.99 18.32
CA TYR A 79 0.37 10.04 19.42
C TYR A 79 1.77 9.57 18.99
N TRP A 80 1.85 8.56 18.10
CA TRP A 80 3.11 8.04 17.52
C TRP A 80 3.11 8.12 15.98
N PRO A 81 3.18 9.33 15.39
CA PRO A 81 2.93 9.50 13.96
C PRO A 81 4.01 8.88 13.07
N ARG A 82 5.27 8.85 13.51
CA ARG A 82 6.37 8.27 12.74
C ARG A 82 6.28 6.75 12.72
N GLU A 83 6.09 6.17 13.88
CA GLU A 83 5.97 4.73 14.12
C GLU A 83 4.74 4.19 13.43
N SER A 84 3.64 4.95 13.42
CA SER A 84 2.41 4.56 12.75
C SER A 84 2.52 4.63 11.24
N GLY A 85 3.26 5.60 10.70
CA GLY A 85 3.63 5.62 9.28
C GLY A 85 4.44 4.38 8.91
N LEU A 86 5.44 4.02 9.71
CA LEU A 86 6.25 2.82 9.47
C LEU A 86 5.41 1.53 9.58
N ALA A 87 4.58 1.42 10.61
CA ALA A 87 3.67 0.30 10.81
C ALA A 87 2.70 0.18 9.63
N LEU A 88 2.13 1.28 9.15
CA LEU A 88 1.25 1.29 7.98
C LEU A 88 2.00 0.82 6.72
N ALA A 89 3.23 1.30 6.49
CA ALA A 89 4.05 0.87 5.36
C ALA A 89 4.27 -0.65 5.36
N HIS A 90 4.43 -1.30 6.51
CA HIS A 90 4.53 -2.76 6.57
C HIS A 90 3.17 -3.45 6.50
N LEU A 91 2.24 -3.06 7.36
CA LEU A 91 1.00 -3.77 7.62
C LEU A 91 0.01 -3.70 6.47
N HIS A 92 0.00 -2.63 5.66
CA HIS A 92 -0.94 -2.52 4.54
C HIS A 92 -0.77 -3.67 3.53
N ASN A 93 0.46 -4.17 3.35
CA ASN A 93 0.73 -5.36 2.53
C ASN A 93 -0.05 -6.60 3.00
N PHE A 94 -0.22 -6.76 4.31
CA PHE A 94 -0.97 -7.86 4.91
C PHE A 94 -2.48 -7.60 4.93
N ILE A 95 -2.90 -6.33 4.95
CA ILE A 95 -4.30 -5.94 4.85
C ILE A 95 -4.89 -6.42 3.52
N ALA A 96 -4.16 -6.26 2.40
CA ALA A 96 -4.59 -6.77 1.11
C ALA A 96 -4.86 -8.28 1.15
N VAL A 97 -3.94 -9.08 1.69
CA VAL A 97 -4.11 -10.54 1.84
C VAL A 97 -5.30 -10.87 2.73
N GLY A 98 -5.50 -10.14 3.83
CA GLY A 98 -6.65 -10.30 4.72
C GLY A 98 -7.98 -10.01 4.03
N ILE A 99 -8.06 -8.92 3.26
CA ILE A 99 -9.24 -8.58 2.46
C ILE A 99 -9.52 -9.67 1.43
N TRP A 100 -8.50 -10.13 0.70
CA TRP A 100 -8.66 -11.21 -0.27
C TRP A 100 -9.15 -12.51 0.37
N LEU A 101 -8.56 -12.93 1.48
CA LEU A 101 -9.01 -14.12 2.20
C LEU A 101 -10.48 -14.00 2.63
N LEU A 102 -10.90 -12.84 3.11
CA LEU A 102 -12.29 -12.56 3.48
C LEU A 102 -13.26 -12.62 2.29
N PHE A 103 -12.81 -12.30 1.08
CA PHE A 103 -13.61 -12.41 -0.14
C PHE A 103 -13.64 -13.85 -0.64
N ALA A 104 -12.49 -14.50 -0.74
CA ALA A 104 -12.36 -15.89 -1.18
C ALA A 104 -13.13 -16.88 -0.29
N VAL A 105 -13.13 -16.68 1.04
CA VAL A 105 -13.96 -17.49 1.97
C VAL A 105 -15.44 -17.37 1.65
N ARG A 106 -15.90 -16.17 1.31
CA ARG A 106 -17.32 -15.93 0.98
C ARG A 106 -17.71 -16.49 -0.38
N ALA A 107 -16.79 -16.54 -1.33
CA ALA A 107 -16.96 -17.16 -2.65
C ALA A 107 -16.78 -18.70 -2.64
N GLY A 108 -16.54 -19.33 -1.47
CA GLY A 108 -16.33 -20.78 -1.36
C GLY A 108 -14.91 -21.27 -1.67
N GLY A 109 -13.98 -20.38 -2.04
CA GLY A 109 -12.56 -20.65 -2.26
C GLY A 109 -11.68 -20.62 -1.00
N GLY A 110 -12.29 -20.50 0.19
CA GLY A 110 -11.60 -20.18 1.44
C GLY A 110 -10.43 -21.11 1.81
N PHE A 111 -10.51 -22.40 1.53
CA PHE A 111 -9.42 -23.33 1.83
C PHE A 111 -8.15 -23.04 1.03
N LYS A 112 -8.29 -22.81 -0.29
CA LYS A 112 -7.14 -22.49 -1.17
C LYS A 112 -6.53 -21.15 -0.79
N ALA A 113 -7.38 -20.15 -0.51
CA ALA A 113 -6.93 -18.85 -0.05
C ALA A 113 -6.20 -18.94 1.29
N ALA A 114 -6.74 -19.69 2.26
CA ALA A 114 -6.08 -19.91 3.55
C ALA A 114 -4.73 -20.60 3.39
N LEU A 115 -4.63 -21.63 2.54
CA LEU A 115 -3.37 -22.32 2.28
C LEU A 115 -2.33 -21.38 1.66
N ALA A 116 -2.72 -20.56 0.69
CA ALA A 116 -1.85 -19.56 0.08
C ALA A 116 -1.41 -18.48 1.09
N SER A 117 -2.32 -17.98 1.94
CA SER A 117 -1.99 -17.04 3.01
C SER A 117 -1.03 -17.65 4.05
N LEU A 118 -1.22 -18.92 4.41
CA LEU A 118 -0.32 -19.64 5.31
C LEU A 118 1.06 -19.85 4.68
N PHE A 119 1.12 -20.21 3.40
CA PHE A 119 2.39 -20.33 2.67
C PHE A 119 3.12 -18.99 2.60
N PHE A 120 2.42 -17.90 2.26
CA PHE A 120 2.97 -16.54 2.29
C PHE A 120 3.54 -16.19 3.68
N LEU A 121 2.78 -16.46 4.74
CA LEU A 121 3.24 -16.22 6.12
C LEU A 121 4.48 -17.06 6.45
N ALA A 122 4.50 -18.34 6.07
CA ALA A 122 5.66 -19.21 6.27
C ALA A 122 6.91 -18.68 5.55
N CYS A 123 6.77 -18.17 4.33
CA CYS A 123 7.86 -17.52 3.60
C CYS A 123 8.37 -16.27 4.32
N CYS A 124 7.49 -15.40 4.82
CA CYS A 124 7.90 -14.25 5.63
C CYS A 124 8.67 -14.67 6.88
N LEU A 125 8.19 -15.67 7.61
CA LEU A 125 8.86 -16.19 8.81
C LEU A 125 10.20 -16.84 8.48
N ALA A 126 10.31 -17.55 7.35
CA ALA A 126 11.56 -18.14 6.89
C ALA A 126 12.61 -17.07 6.55
N ILE A 127 12.22 -15.98 5.88
CA ILE A 127 13.10 -14.84 5.61
C ILE A 127 13.56 -14.21 6.93
N MET A 128 12.65 -13.96 7.87
CA MET A 128 12.98 -13.41 9.19
C MET A 128 13.90 -14.34 10.01
N ALA A 129 13.79 -15.65 9.83
CA ALA A 129 14.69 -16.64 10.42
C ALA A 129 16.09 -16.69 9.76
N GLY A 130 16.30 -15.97 8.65
CA GLY A 130 17.58 -15.85 7.98
C GLY A 130 17.84 -16.88 6.88
N VAL A 131 16.80 -17.54 6.35
CA VAL A 131 16.95 -18.53 5.26
C VAL A 131 17.65 -17.93 4.02
N LEU A 132 17.52 -16.61 3.80
CA LEU A 132 18.17 -15.90 2.69
C LEU A 132 19.53 -15.28 3.04
N ASP A 133 20.03 -15.42 4.27
CA ASP A 133 21.27 -14.74 4.70
C ASP A 133 22.47 -15.15 3.84
N GLY A 134 22.64 -16.45 3.56
CA GLY A 134 23.75 -16.95 2.75
C GLY A 134 23.70 -16.44 1.30
N ILE A 135 22.51 -16.32 0.71
CA ILE A 135 22.32 -15.74 -0.61
C ILE A 135 22.66 -14.25 -0.57
N THR A 136 22.15 -13.54 0.43
CA THR A 136 22.38 -12.10 0.64
C THR A 136 23.87 -11.78 0.79
N ALA A 137 24.58 -12.56 1.60
CA ALA A 137 26.03 -12.44 1.76
C ALA A 137 26.80 -12.71 0.45
N SER A 138 26.31 -13.65 -0.38
CA SER A 138 26.92 -13.94 -1.70
C SER A 138 26.81 -12.76 -2.68
N PHE A 139 25.85 -11.85 -2.48
CA PHE A 139 25.71 -10.59 -3.21
C PHE A 139 26.26 -9.39 -2.43
N ALA A 140 27.20 -9.62 -1.51
CA ALA A 140 27.79 -8.59 -0.65
C ALA A 140 26.75 -7.72 0.09
N GLY A 141 25.64 -8.33 0.53
CA GLY A 141 24.57 -7.60 1.22
C GLY A 141 23.82 -6.62 0.32
N TRP A 142 23.92 -6.77 -1.01
CA TRP A 142 23.42 -5.82 -2.00
C TRP A 142 24.11 -4.43 -1.91
N ALA A 143 25.36 -4.40 -1.45
CA ALA A 143 26.14 -3.17 -1.25
C ALA A 143 26.49 -2.46 -2.57
N ALA A 144 26.53 -3.17 -3.70
CA ALA A 144 26.65 -2.53 -5.00
C ALA A 144 25.29 -1.97 -5.43
N PRO A 145 25.19 -0.68 -5.82
CA PRO A 145 23.96 -0.15 -6.39
C PRO A 145 23.66 -0.89 -7.69
N VAL A 146 22.63 -1.73 -7.67
CA VAL A 146 22.18 -2.47 -8.85
C VAL A 146 20.92 -1.77 -9.35
N TRP A 147 21.04 -1.05 -10.47
CA TRP A 147 19.93 -0.27 -11.08
C TRP A 147 19.31 0.80 -10.17
N GLY A 148 20.12 1.47 -9.35
CA GLY A 148 19.64 2.50 -8.41
C GLY A 148 19.00 1.96 -7.12
N PHE A 149 19.01 0.63 -6.92
CA PHE A 149 18.64 0.02 -5.64
C PHE A 149 19.79 0.16 -4.64
N GLU A 150 19.52 0.79 -3.50
CA GLU A 150 20.46 0.98 -2.39
C GLU A 150 19.90 0.32 -1.13
N ALA A 151 20.44 -0.84 -0.76
CA ALA A 151 19.91 -1.64 0.33
C ALA A 151 19.96 -0.93 1.70
N GLU A 152 21.01 -0.14 1.94
CA GLU A 152 21.18 0.64 3.17
C GLU A 152 20.06 1.69 3.29
N GLY A 153 19.81 2.47 2.23
CA GLY A 153 18.72 3.44 2.18
C GLY A 153 17.34 2.83 2.44
N TRP A 154 17.09 1.61 1.95
CA TRP A 154 15.85 0.88 2.24
C TRP A 154 15.80 0.36 3.68
N ALA A 155 16.91 -0.14 4.22
CA ALA A 155 17.01 -0.60 5.60
C ALA A 155 16.74 0.55 6.59
N MET A 156 17.30 1.73 6.35
CA MET A 156 17.05 2.90 7.19
C MET A 156 15.60 3.40 7.10
N ALA A 157 14.99 3.31 5.91
CA ALA A 157 13.61 3.76 5.73
C ALA A 157 12.57 2.79 6.32
N LEU A 158 12.81 1.48 6.22
CA LEU A 158 11.84 0.43 6.59
C LEU A 158 12.12 -0.23 7.95
N ALA A 159 13.34 -0.15 8.45
CA ALA A 159 13.79 -0.84 9.66
C ALA A 159 14.74 0.03 10.51
N PRO A 160 14.42 1.32 10.76
CA PRO A 160 15.33 2.22 11.46
C PRO A 160 15.68 1.69 12.86
N GLY A 161 16.97 1.66 13.18
CA GLY A 161 17.48 1.25 14.49
C GLY A 161 17.62 -0.25 14.70
N LEU A 162 17.34 -1.09 13.69
CA LEU A 162 17.62 -2.52 13.76
C LEU A 162 19.06 -2.84 13.32
N PRO A 163 19.68 -3.91 13.86
CA PRO A 163 20.98 -4.39 13.37
C PRO A 163 20.91 -4.77 11.89
N ASP A 164 21.99 -4.53 11.14
CA ASP A 164 22.04 -4.66 9.67
C ASP A 164 21.42 -5.96 9.13
N ALA A 165 21.79 -7.11 9.72
CA ALA A 165 21.24 -8.40 9.31
C ALA A 165 19.71 -8.49 9.49
N MET A 166 19.19 -7.96 10.59
CA MET A 166 17.75 -7.93 10.84
C MET A 166 17.05 -6.91 9.93
N ALA A 167 17.66 -5.74 9.72
CA ALA A 167 17.12 -4.71 8.85
C ALA A 167 17.00 -5.20 7.40
N LEU A 168 18.00 -5.93 6.89
CA LEU A 168 17.94 -6.56 5.56
C LEU A 168 16.85 -7.63 5.47
N ARG A 169 16.67 -8.48 6.50
CA ARG A 169 15.57 -9.45 6.52
C ARG A 169 14.20 -8.78 6.52
N VAL A 170 14.05 -7.64 7.20
CA VAL A 170 12.83 -6.82 7.17
C VAL A 170 12.61 -6.26 5.77
N VAL A 171 13.63 -5.71 5.11
CA VAL A 171 13.53 -5.21 3.72
C VAL A 171 13.14 -6.33 2.75
N GLN A 172 13.73 -7.52 2.88
CA GLN A 172 13.39 -8.68 2.04
C GLN A 172 11.96 -9.16 2.27
N THR A 173 11.53 -9.19 3.54
CA THR A 173 10.15 -9.52 3.91
C THR A 173 9.19 -8.49 3.33
N TYR A 174 9.56 -7.20 3.40
CA TYR A 174 8.79 -6.11 2.79
C TYR A 174 8.67 -6.30 1.27
N ILE A 175 9.76 -6.60 0.57
CA ILE A 175 9.73 -6.86 -0.88
C ILE A 175 8.78 -8.02 -1.23
N LEU A 176 8.86 -9.13 -0.50
CA LEU A 176 7.94 -10.26 -0.68
C LEU A 176 6.49 -9.86 -0.40
N ALA A 177 6.25 -9.15 0.70
CA ALA A 177 4.92 -8.69 1.09
C ALA A 177 4.33 -7.74 0.05
N GLN A 178 5.14 -6.82 -0.49
CA GLN A 178 4.77 -5.89 -1.54
C GLN A 178 4.46 -6.61 -2.87
N ALA A 179 5.23 -7.64 -3.23
CA ALA A 179 4.94 -8.46 -4.41
C ALA A 179 3.60 -9.21 -4.26
N MET A 180 3.34 -9.76 -3.06
CA MET A 180 2.08 -10.42 -2.75
C MET A 180 0.91 -9.41 -2.76
N HIS A 181 1.10 -8.22 -2.20
CA HIS A 181 0.15 -7.12 -2.21
C HIS A 181 -0.33 -6.77 -3.62
N TYR A 182 0.61 -6.55 -4.55
CA TYR A 182 0.27 -6.28 -5.94
C TYR A 182 -0.40 -7.49 -6.61
N THR A 183 0.05 -8.71 -6.31
CA THR A 183 -0.58 -9.93 -6.83
C THR A 183 -2.04 -10.02 -6.39
N VAL A 184 -2.33 -9.67 -5.14
CA VAL A 184 -3.71 -9.62 -4.62
C VAL A 184 -4.54 -8.62 -5.44
N TRP A 185 -4.11 -7.37 -5.53
CA TRP A 185 -4.93 -6.32 -6.14
C TRP A 185 -5.04 -6.40 -7.66
N LEU A 186 -3.97 -6.79 -8.34
CA LEU A 186 -3.93 -6.84 -9.81
C LEU A 186 -4.50 -8.15 -10.37
N ARG A 187 -4.49 -9.23 -9.58
CA ARG A 187 -4.87 -10.56 -10.08
C ARG A 187 -5.93 -11.25 -9.24
N LEU A 188 -5.65 -11.51 -7.96
CA LEU A 188 -6.52 -12.39 -7.17
C LEU A 188 -7.88 -11.74 -6.90
N MET A 189 -7.91 -10.50 -6.39
CA MET A 189 -9.14 -9.78 -6.11
C MET A 189 -10.03 -9.59 -7.35
N PRO A 190 -9.51 -9.13 -8.52
CA PRO A 190 -10.31 -9.08 -9.74
C PRO A 190 -10.88 -10.44 -10.14
N GLN A 191 -10.12 -11.53 -10.00
CA GLN A 191 -10.60 -12.88 -10.31
C GLN A 191 -11.72 -13.34 -9.37
N GLU A 192 -11.59 -13.09 -8.06
CA GLU A 192 -12.66 -13.41 -7.09
C GLU A 192 -13.96 -12.62 -7.36
N LEU A 193 -13.85 -11.43 -7.96
CA LEU A 193 -15.01 -10.62 -8.36
C LEU A 193 -15.60 -11.02 -9.71
N HIS A 194 -14.94 -11.90 -10.46
CA HIS A 194 -15.36 -12.39 -11.77
C HIS A 194 -15.58 -13.91 -11.71
N GLU A 195 -16.62 -14.36 -11.00
CA GLU A 195 -16.87 -15.77 -10.66
C GLU A 195 -16.85 -16.76 -11.84
N THR A 196 -17.07 -16.30 -13.08
CA THR A 196 -17.28 -17.16 -14.26
C THR A 196 -16.40 -16.82 -15.47
N ALA A 197 -15.54 -15.81 -15.38
CA ALA A 197 -14.73 -15.39 -16.52
C ALA A 197 -13.37 -16.10 -16.51
N PRO A 198 -12.91 -16.69 -17.64
CA PRO A 198 -11.54 -17.16 -17.75
C PRO A 198 -10.58 -15.99 -17.49
N PRO A 199 -9.34 -16.26 -17.04
CA PRO A 199 -8.39 -15.20 -16.78
C PRO A 199 -8.23 -14.30 -18.00
N THR A 200 -8.37 -12.98 -17.80
CA THR A 200 -8.29 -12.02 -18.89
C THR A 200 -6.90 -12.01 -19.51
N THR A 201 -6.87 -11.81 -20.83
CA THR A 201 -5.65 -11.54 -21.59
C THR A 201 -5.26 -10.07 -21.46
N PHE A 202 -3.97 -9.75 -21.64
CA PHE A 202 -3.48 -8.37 -21.58
C PHE A 202 -4.23 -7.41 -22.52
N VAL A 203 -4.62 -7.90 -23.71
CA VAL A 203 -5.39 -7.11 -24.68
C VAL A 203 -6.80 -6.79 -24.17
N GLN A 204 -7.44 -7.72 -23.46
CA GLN A 204 -8.75 -7.50 -22.86
C GLN A 204 -8.68 -6.51 -21.70
N ASP A 205 -7.63 -6.60 -20.87
CA ASP A 205 -7.40 -5.65 -19.77
C ASP A 205 -7.17 -4.23 -20.31
N LEU A 206 -6.34 -4.08 -21.36
CA LEU A 206 -6.11 -2.79 -22.01
C LEU A 206 -7.39 -2.20 -22.62
N LYS A 207 -8.23 -3.03 -23.24
CA LYS A 207 -9.55 -2.61 -23.74
C LYS A 207 -10.47 -2.18 -22.61
N SER A 208 -10.47 -2.88 -21.46
CA SER A 208 -11.27 -2.47 -20.29
C SER A 208 -10.76 -1.14 -19.73
N LEU A 209 -9.45 -0.97 -19.54
CA LEU A 209 -8.87 0.28 -19.08
C LEU A 209 -9.23 1.46 -20.00
N ARG A 210 -9.14 1.26 -21.32
CA ARG A 210 -9.58 2.28 -22.29
C ARG A 210 -11.08 2.58 -22.17
N SER A 211 -11.91 1.58 -21.91
CA SER A 211 -13.36 1.78 -21.72
C SER A 211 -13.67 2.54 -20.44
N ASP A 212 -12.89 2.32 -19.37
CA ASP A 212 -13.14 2.90 -18.05
C ASP A 212 -12.58 4.34 -17.94
N PHE A 213 -11.45 4.64 -18.59
CA PHE A 213 -10.75 5.93 -18.48
C PHE A 213 -10.69 6.76 -19.76
N GLY A 214 -11.16 6.22 -20.89
CA GLY A 214 -10.95 6.81 -22.21
C GLY A 214 -9.48 6.75 -22.66
N VAL A 215 -9.21 7.28 -23.85
CA VAL A 215 -7.85 7.30 -24.42
C VAL A 215 -6.93 8.23 -23.61
N THR A 216 -7.42 9.41 -23.22
CA THR A 216 -6.65 10.38 -22.44
C THR A 216 -6.26 9.81 -21.08
N GLY A 217 -7.21 9.22 -20.35
CA GLY A 217 -6.90 8.62 -19.04
C GLY A 217 -5.95 7.43 -19.16
N LEU A 218 -6.09 6.60 -20.21
CA LEU A 218 -5.15 5.52 -20.47
C LEU A 218 -3.72 6.03 -20.74
N LEU A 219 -3.58 7.11 -21.52
CA LEU A 219 -2.26 7.73 -21.77
C LEU A 219 -1.63 8.25 -20.47
N LEU A 220 -2.41 8.91 -19.61
CA LEU A 220 -1.94 9.37 -18.30
C LEU A 220 -1.48 8.20 -17.41
N ILE A 221 -2.20 7.08 -17.42
CA ILE A 221 -1.79 5.86 -16.71
C ILE A 221 -0.46 5.33 -17.27
N VAL A 222 -0.32 5.22 -18.58
CA VAL A 222 0.93 4.75 -19.22
C VAL A 222 2.10 5.67 -18.86
N VAL A 223 1.92 6.99 -18.96
CA VAL A 223 2.93 7.97 -18.56
C VAL A 223 3.29 7.80 -17.09
N GLY A 224 2.31 7.64 -16.19
CA GLY A 224 2.56 7.42 -14.77
C GLY A 224 3.35 6.14 -14.49
N VAL A 225 2.98 5.02 -15.12
CA VAL A 225 3.65 3.72 -14.99
C VAL A 225 5.10 3.78 -15.47
N LEU A 226 5.40 4.57 -16.50
CA LEU A 226 6.77 4.74 -17.00
C LEU A 226 7.56 5.79 -16.20
N ALA A 227 6.91 6.83 -15.70
CA ALA A 227 7.54 7.90 -14.95
C ALA A 227 8.08 7.41 -13.59
N VAL A 228 7.37 6.51 -12.90
CA VAL A 228 7.79 5.98 -11.59
C VAL A 228 9.14 5.23 -11.66
N PRO A 229 9.36 4.23 -12.54
CA PRO A 229 10.67 3.60 -12.67
C PRO A 229 11.70 4.54 -13.30
N ALA A 230 11.30 5.43 -14.22
CA ALA A 230 12.23 6.43 -14.76
C ALA A 230 12.78 7.38 -13.69
N TYR A 231 11.95 7.74 -12.69
CA TYR A 231 12.34 8.56 -11.55
C TYR A 231 13.47 7.90 -10.72
N ALA A 232 13.53 6.57 -10.66
CA ALA A 232 14.60 5.85 -9.97
C ALA A 232 15.98 6.00 -10.64
N PHE A 233 16.03 6.42 -11.90
CA PHE A 233 17.28 6.65 -12.65
C PHE A 233 17.74 8.11 -12.63
N VAL A 234 16.99 9.02 -12.01
CA VAL A 234 17.38 10.42 -11.89
C VAL A 234 18.33 10.56 -10.71
N ASP A 235 19.56 11.02 -11.00
CA ASP A 235 20.54 11.31 -9.96
C ASP A 235 20.22 12.67 -9.30
N PHE A 236 19.84 12.61 -8.02
CA PHE A 236 19.52 13.79 -7.21
C PHE A 236 20.68 14.24 -6.31
N SER A 237 21.84 13.56 -6.38
CA SER A 237 22.99 13.78 -5.48
C SER A 237 23.54 15.20 -5.50
N GLY A 238 23.40 15.91 -6.63
CA GLY A 238 23.96 17.26 -6.81
C GLY A 238 23.04 18.43 -6.47
N ALA A 239 21.75 18.18 -6.19
CA ALA A 239 20.77 19.26 -6.21
C ALA A 239 20.05 19.51 -4.88
N TRP A 240 20.04 18.54 -3.94
CA TRP A 240 19.40 18.70 -2.62
C TRP A 240 20.24 18.11 -1.46
N PRO A 241 21.25 18.85 -0.95
CA PRO A 241 22.11 18.42 0.16
C PRO A 241 21.44 18.32 1.54
N ALA A 242 20.23 18.85 1.71
CA ALA A 242 19.52 18.85 3.00
C ALA A 242 18.75 17.54 3.24
N LEU A 243 18.31 16.86 2.17
CA LEU A 243 17.63 15.56 2.22
C LEU A 243 18.60 14.39 2.39
N SER A 244 19.90 14.59 2.10
CA SER A 244 20.94 13.58 2.32
C SER A 244 21.24 13.34 3.81
N LEU A 245 20.78 14.22 4.71
CA LEU A 245 20.97 14.08 6.16
C LEU A 245 20.00 13.09 6.81
N GLU A 246 18.91 12.66 6.13
CA GLU A 246 18.02 11.57 6.59
C GLU A 246 18.27 10.22 5.86
N ASN A 247 19.41 10.09 5.17
CA ASN A 247 20.05 8.87 4.66
C ASN A 247 19.25 7.92 3.72
N ALA A 248 17.97 8.16 3.43
CA ALA A 248 17.25 7.40 2.38
C ALA A 248 17.25 8.17 1.05
N SER A 249 17.52 7.49 -0.06
CA SER A 249 17.52 8.11 -1.39
C SER A 249 16.16 8.75 -1.73
N MET A 250 16.16 9.80 -2.56
CA MET A 250 14.92 10.47 -3.01
C MET A 250 13.95 9.51 -3.71
N ALA A 251 14.48 8.49 -4.39
CA ALA A 251 13.71 7.41 -4.97
C ALA A 251 12.93 6.61 -3.91
N ASN A 252 13.57 6.26 -2.79
CA ASN A 252 12.94 5.56 -1.68
C ASN A 252 11.83 6.42 -1.04
N TRP A 253 12.08 7.72 -0.86
CA TRP A 253 11.11 8.67 -0.34
C TRP A 253 9.88 8.86 -1.24
N GLY A 254 10.11 9.01 -2.55
CA GLY A 254 9.02 9.08 -3.54
C GLY A 254 8.18 7.83 -3.56
N TYR A 255 8.81 6.66 -3.53
CA TYR A 255 8.11 5.39 -3.45
C TYR A 255 7.28 5.27 -2.16
N LEU A 256 7.87 5.54 -0.99
CA LEU A 256 7.17 5.44 0.29
C LEU A 256 6.01 6.44 0.43
N THR A 257 6.05 7.54 -0.32
CA THR A 257 4.92 8.47 -0.43
C THR A 257 3.73 7.82 -1.12
N ILE A 258 3.96 7.09 -2.23
CA ILE A 258 2.92 6.34 -2.93
C ILE A 258 2.39 5.22 -2.03
N VAL A 259 3.28 4.49 -1.36
CA VAL A 259 2.93 3.42 -0.41
C VAL A 259 1.98 3.92 0.67
N LEU A 260 2.30 5.05 1.30
CA LEU A 260 1.49 5.55 2.40
C LEU A 260 0.17 6.16 1.95
N PHE A 261 0.14 6.86 0.81
CA PHE A 261 -1.13 7.25 0.18
C PHE A 261 -2.02 6.02 -0.04
N HIS A 262 -1.44 4.95 -0.59
CA HIS A 262 -2.16 3.71 -0.87
C HIS A 262 -2.65 3.01 0.40
N GLY A 263 -1.82 2.90 1.44
CA GLY A 263 -2.22 2.30 2.71
C GLY A 263 -3.40 3.03 3.39
N TRP A 264 -3.41 4.38 3.37
CA TRP A 264 -4.56 5.15 3.90
C TRP A 264 -5.82 4.99 3.05
N LEU A 265 -5.68 4.94 1.72
CA LEU A 265 -6.78 4.66 0.79
C LEU A 265 -7.42 3.30 1.11
N GLU A 266 -6.61 2.26 1.31
CA GLU A 266 -7.09 0.93 1.66
C GLU A 266 -7.83 0.90 3.00
N LEU A 267 -7.29 1.54 4.03
CA LEU A 267 -7.96 1.63 5.32
C LEU A 267 -9.29 2.39 5.23
N ALA A 268 -9.39 3.42 4.38
CA ALA A 268 -10.64 4.13 4.15
C ALA A 268 -11.69 3.27 3.45
N PHE A 269 -11.29 2.45 2.48
CA PHE A 269 -12.21 1.49 1.87
C PHE A 269 -12.57 0.35 2.84
N LEU A 270 -11.62 -0.12 3.65
CA LEU A 270 -11.86 -1.16 4.64
C LEU A 270 -12.88 -0.71 5.68
N SER A 271 -12.74 0.52 6.21
CA SER A 271 -13.70 1.10 7.14
C SER A 271 -15.08 1.28 6.50
N TYR A 272 -15.11 1.69 5.22
CA TYR A 272 -16.34 1.78 4.44
C TYR A 272 -17.04 0.42 4.30
N PHE A 273 -16.29 -0.64 3.99
CA PHE A 273 -16.81 -2.00 3.84
C PHE A 273 -17.28 -2.60 5.16
N ALA A 274 -16.56 -2.35 6.25
CA ALA A 274 -16.92 -2.82 7.59
C ALA A 274 -18.29 -2.29 8.02
N VAL A 275 -18.54 -0.99 7.81
CA VAL A 275 -19.83 -0.35 8.11
C VAL A 275 -20.92 -0.81 7.16
N SER A 276 -20.62 -0.90 5.86
CA SER A 276 -21.55 -1.35 4.81
C SER A 276 -22.02 -2.77 4.98
N GLY A 277 -21.27 -3.60 5.71
CA GLY A 277 -21.55 -5.03 5.80
C GLY A 277 -21.52 -5.71 4.44
N ALA A 278 -20.68 -5.17 3.56
CA ALA A 278 -20.43 -5.65 2.22
C ALA A 278 -20.31 -7.17 2.19
N ARG A 279 -21.09 -7.80 1.32
CA ARG A 279 -20.84 -9.16 0.87
C ARG A 279 -20.41 -9.05 -0.59
N PRO A 280 -19.42 -9.83 -1.05
CA PRO A 280 -19.21 -10.00 -2.48
C PRO A 280 -20.56 -10.38 -3.10
N ALA A 281 -20.92 -9.77 -4.22
CA ALA A 281 -22.06 -10.24 -4.99
C ALA A 281 -21.76 -11.71 -5.39
N PRO A 282 -22.75 -12.62 -5.30
CA PRO A 282 -22.64 -13.93 -5.94
C PRO A 282 -22.68 -13.79 -7.46
#